data_AF-A0A2M8EMK6-F1
#
_entry.id   AF-A0A2M8EMK6-F1
#
_cell.length_a   1.000
_cell.length_b   1.000
_cell.length_c   1.000
_cell.angle_alpha   90.00
_cell.angle_beta   90.00
_cell.angle_gamma   90.00
#
_symmetry.space_group_name_H-M   'P 1'
#
loop_
_entity.id
_entity.type
_entity.pdbx_description
1 polymer ?
#
loop_
_entity_poly.entity_id
_entity_poly.type
_entity_poly.pdbx_seq_one_letter_code
_entity_poly.pdbx_strand_id
1 'polypeptide(L)'
;KQTLDYTKGTHKFYFKCEDDAGNKAEANATFYVLIDNKPPVAIRAYKEGGNLKIITDELARCYYTFERCNFEITNETKDMTTALSKEHETELINEKNYYIKCKDAFKNKNSECAIVIKT
;
A
#
# COMPACT_ATOMS: atom_id res chain seq x y z
N LYS A 1 9.52 -8.90 26.90
CA LYS A 1 8.80 -8.62 25.62
C LYS A 1 8.45 -9.97 25.01
N GLN A 2 7.18 -10.31 24.88
CA GLN A 2 6.75 -11.57 24.24
C GLN A 2 6.57 -11.30 22.74
N THR A 3 7.26 -12.05 21.89
CA THR A 3 7.03 -12.03 20.44
C THR A 3 5.92 -13.02 20.14
N LEU A 4 4.88 -12.57 19.43
CA LEU A 4 3.72 -13.37 19.08
C LEU A 4 3.52 -13.25 17.57
N ASP A 5 3.74 -14.35 16.86
CA ASP A 5 3.54 -14.44 15.41
C ASP A 5 2.09 -14.84 15.13
N TYR A 6 1.27 -13.86 14.73
CA TYR A 6 -0.14 -14.07 14.41
C TYR A 6 -0.36 -14.31 12.92
N THR A 7 -1.32 -15.18 12.61
CA THR A 7 -1.86 -15.31 11.26
C THR A 7 -2.93 -14.24 11.00
N LYS A 8 -3.26 -13.99 9.72
CA LYS A 8 -4.37 -13.12 9.33
C LYS A 8 -5.67 -13.64 9.94
N GLY A 9 -6.45 -12.76 10.58
CA GLY A 9 -7.77 -13.11 11.11
C GLY A 9 -8.07 -12.48 12.47
N THR A 10 -9.19 -12.92 13.06
CA THR A 10 -9.67 -12.46 14.36
C THR A 10 -8.99 -13.22 15.48
N HIS A 11 -8.37 -12.50 16.42
CA HIS A 11 -7.72 -13.06 17.59
C HIS A 11 -8.34 -12.46 18.86
N LYS A 12 -8.67 -13.32 19.82
CA LYS A 12 -9.22 -12.92 21.12
C LYS A 12 -8.15 -13.08 22.19
N PHE A 13 -7.83 -11.98 22.85
CA PHE A 13 -6.82 -11.90 23.88
C PHE A 13 -7.50 -11.83 25.24
N TYR A 14 -6.99 -12.62 26.17
CA TYR A 14 -7.47 -12.66 27.54
C TYR A 14 -6.41 -12.02 28.44
N PHE A 15 -6.85 -11.07 29.25
CA PHE A 15 -6.01 -10.35 30.20
C PHE A 15 -6.43 -10.77 31.60
N LYS A 16 -5.44 -11.03 32.46
CA LYS A 16 -5.65 -11.30 33.86
C LYS A 16 -4.66 -10.48 34.66
N CYS A 17 -5.15 -9.78 35.67
CA CYS A 17 -4.32 -9.14 36.68
C CYS A 17 -4.70 -9.65 38.08
N GLU A 18 -3.71 -9.68 38.95
CA GLU A 18 -3.82 -10.02 40.36
C GLU A 18 -3.08 -8.94 41.13
N ASP A 19 -3.71 -8.36 42.17
CA ASP A 19 -3.04 -7.39 43.04
C ASP A 19 -2.28 -8.08 44.18
N ASP A 20 -1.51 -7.31 44.96
CA ASP A 20 -0.71 -7.82 46.07
C ASP A 20 -1.56 -8.45 47.19
N ALA A 21 -2.85 -8.11 47.25
CA ALA A 21 -3.84 -8.70 48.17
C ALA A 21 -4.53 -9.95 47.59
N GLY A 22 -4.15 -10.38 46.39
CA GLY A 22 -4.67 -11.56 45.70
C GLY A 22 -6.02 -11.36 45.01
N ASN A 23 -6.52 -10.13 44.87
CA ASN A 23 -7.74 -9.84 44.13
C ASN A 23 -7.48 -9.97 42.62
N LYS A 24 -8.32 -10.73 41.92
CA LYS A 24 -8.16 -11.05 40.50
C LYS A 24 -9.20 -10.33 39.66
N ALA A 25 -8.76 -9.76 38.54
CA ALA A 25 -9.65 -9.27 37.50
C ALA A 25 -9.26 -9.88 36.14
N GLU A 26 -10.27 -10.22 35.35
CA GLU A 26 -10.12 -10.84 34.04
C GLU A 26 -10.89 -10.03 32.99
N ALA A 27 -10.28 -9.81 31.84
CA ALA A 27 -10.88 -9.09 30.71
C ALA A 27 -10.49 -9.76 29.39
N ASN A 28 -11.14 -9.38 28.30
CA ASN A 28 -10.72 -9.79 26.98
C ASN A 28 -10.86 -8.64 25.96
N ALA A 29 -10.04 -8.69 24.92
CA ALA A 29 -10.15 -7.81 23.75
C ALA A 29 -10.05 -8.65 22.48
N THR A 30 -10.74 -8.21 21.43
CA THR A 30 -10.71 -8.87 20.13
C THR A 30 -10.04 -7.95 19.12
N PHE A 31 -9.06 -8.46 18.40
CA PHE A 31 -8.34 -7.73 17.36
C PHE A 31 -8.47 -8.47 16.03
N TYR A 32 -8.55 -7.72 14.94
CA TYR A 32 -8.44 -8.28 13.60
C TYR A 32 -7.06 -7.97 13.02
N VAL A 33 -6.29 -9.03 12.77
CA VAL A 33 -4.94 -8.92 12.20
C VAL A 33 -5.05 -8.98 10.69
N LEU A 34 -4.62 -7.89 10.03
CA LEU A 34 -4.40 -7.83 8.59
C LEU A 34 -2.94 -8.18 8.29
N ILE A 35 -2.73 -8.97 7.24
CA ILE A 35 -1.41 -9.27 6.70
C ILE A 35 -1.47 -8.98 5.20
N ASP A 36 -0.56 -8.13 4.75
CA ASP A 36 -0.28 -7.92 3.34
C ASP A 36 1.23 -7.95 3.08
N ASN A 37 1.63 -8.80 2.15
CA ASN A 37 3.02 -8.99 1.73
C ASN A 37 3.17 -8.86 0.22
N LYS A 38 2.14 -8.35 -0.48
CA LYS A 38 2.13 -8.22 -1.93
C LYS A 38 2.10 -6.73 -2.29
N PRO A 39 2.82 -6.32 -3.34
CA PRO A 39 2.72 -4.95 -3.82
C PRO A 39 1.44 -4.74 -4.64
N PRO A 40 0.95 -3.49 -4.74
CA PRO A 40 -0.23 -3.15 -5.54
C PRO A 40 -0.07 -3.53 -7.01
N VAL A 41 -1.15 -3.98 -7.63
CA VAL A 41 -1.19 -4.31 -9.07
C VAL A 41 -2.04 -3.28 -9.80
N ALA A 42 -1.50 -2.72 -10.89
CA ALA A 42 -2.28 -1.87 -11.79
C ALA A 42 -3.24 -2.73 -12.62
N ILE A 43 -4.54 -2.59 -12.37
CA ILE A 43 -5.60 -3.39 -13.02
C ILE A 43 -6.25 -2.68 -14.20
N ARG A 44 -6.08 -1.36 -14.32
CA ARG A 44 -6.60 -0.57 -15.44
C ARG A 44 -5.74 0.66 -15.67
N ALA A 45 -5.58 1.05 -16.94
CA ALA A 45 -4.99 2.32 -17.33
C ALA A 45 -5.76 2.89 -18.53
N TYR A 46 -6.04 4.19 -18.52
CA TYR A 46 -6.78 4.86 -19.59
C TYR A 46 -6.48 6.35 -19.61
N LYS A 47 -6.77 6.99 -20.75
CA LYS A 47 -6.63 8.43 -20.95
C LYS A 47 -8.00 9.08 -20.74
N GLU A 48 -8.07 10.13 -19.94
CA GLU A 48 -9.32 10.87 -19.69
C GLU A 48 -9.00 12.34 -19.37
N GLY A 49 -9.68 13.28 -20.05
CA GLY A 49 -9.59 14.71 -19.71
C GLY A 49 -8.19 15.33 -19.82
N GLY A 50 -7.29 14.77 -20.66
CA GLY A 50 -5.90 15.21 -20.75
C GLY A 50 -4.97 14.56 -19.71
N ASN A 51 -5.47 13.63 -18.92
CA ASN A 51 -4.71 12.91 -17.90
C ASN A 51 -4.51 11.44 -18.27
N LEU A 52 -3.41 10.86 -17.81
CA LEU A 52 -3.22 9.42 -17.68
C LEU A 52 -3.78 8.98 -16.34
N LYS A 53 -4.81 8.13 -16.36
CA LYS A 53 -5.41 7.53 -15.17
C LYS A 53 -5.02 6.06 -15.05
N ILE A 54 -4.73 5.63 -13.83
CA ILE A 54 -4.48 4.23 -13.48
C ILE A 54 -5.33 3.83 -12.27
N ILE A 55 -5.74 2.56 -12.23
CA ILE A 55 -6.46 1.98 -11.09
C ILE A 55 -5.67 0.79 -10.56
N THR A 56 -5.52 0.71 -9.24
CA THR A 56 -4.92 -0.43 -8.53
C THR A 56 -5.97 -1.32 -7.89
N ASP A 57 -5.62 -2.59 -7.64
CA ASP A 57 -6.46 -3.55 -6.93
C ASP A 57 -6.64 -3.22 -5.43
N GLU A 58 -5.70 -2.51 -4.85
CA GLU A 58 -5.70 -2.06 -3.45
C GLU A 58 -5.33 -0.58 -3.28
N LEU A 59 -5.42 -0.07 -2.04
CA LEU A 59 -5.07 1.31 -1.72
C LEU A 59 -3.54 1.49 -1.78
N ALA A 60 -3.09 2.39 -2.65
CA ALA A 60 -1.68 2.63 -2.91
C ALA A 60 -1.36 4.11 -3.11
N ARG A 61 -0.07 4.43 -3.20
CA ARG A 61 0.46 5.64 -3.83
C ARG A 61 1.32 5.22 -5.00
N CYS A 62 1.03 5.75 -6.18
CA CYS A 62 1.74 5.42 -7.40
C CYS A 62 2.62 6.57 -7.87
N TYR A 63 3.80 6.22 -8.34
CA TYR A 63 4.87 7.12 -8.73
C TYR A 63 5.34 6.76 -10.13
N TYR A 64 5.88 7.74 -10.85
CA TYR A 64 6.36 7.50 -12.19
C TYR A 64 7.66 8.22 -12.53
N THR A 65 8.34 7.69 -13.55
CA THR A 65 9.45 8.34 -14.25
C THR A 65 9.28 8.16 -15.76
N PHE A 66 10.01 8.96 -16.53
CA PHE A 66 10.07 8.88 -17.99
C PHE A 66 11.28 8.10 -18.53
N GLU A 67 12.21 7.69 -17.65
CA GLU A 67 13.47 7.08 -18.07
C GLU A 67 13.37 5.57 -18.21
N ARG A 68 13.24 4.86 -17.08
CA ARG A 68 13.24 3.40 -17.01
C ARG A 68 12.64 2.91 -15.71
N CYS A 69 12.35 1.62 -15.66
CA CYS A 69 11.61 1.00 -14.59
C CYS A 69 12.35 0.83 -13.26
N ASN A 70 13.69 0.78 -13.27
CA ASN A 70 14.49 0.46 -12.09
C ASN A 70 14.69 1.63 -11.10
N PHE A 71 13.78 2.61 -11.09
CA PHE A 71 13.85 3.75 -10.18
C PHE A 71 13.42 3.36 -8.75
N GLU A 72 13.95 4.12 -7.79
CA GLU A 72 13.54 4.06 -6.38
C GLU A 72 12.52 5.16 -6.08
N ILE A 73 11.55 4.85 -5.22
CA ILE A 73 10.55 5.83 -4.78
C ILE A 73 11.18 6.69 -3.68
N THR A 74 11.45 7.95 -4.02
CA THR A 74 11.96 8.98 -3.11
C THR A 74 10.95 10.13 -3.00
N ASN A 75 11.20 11.10 -2.11
CA ASN A 75 10.37 12.30 -1.99
C ASN A 75 10.39 13.19 -3.24
N GLU A 76 11.37 13.01 -4.13
CA GLU A 76 11.53 13.77 -5.38
C GLU A 76 10.87 13.06 -6.57
N THR A 77 10.43 11.81 -6.39
CA THR A 77 9.79 11.05 -7.47
C THR A 77 8.41 11.61 -7.75
N LYS A 78 8.04 11.72 -9.04
CA LYS A 78 6.74 12.25 -9.44
C LYS A 78 5.63 11.33 -8.94
N ASP A 79 4.72 11.92 -8.17
CA ASP A 79 3.57 11.22 -7.57
C ASP A 79 2.33 11.42 -8.45
N MET A 80 1.50 10.39 -8.54
CA MET A 80 0.20 10.41 -9.20
C MET A 80 -0.96 10.66 -8.20
N THR A 81 -0.70 10.60 -6.90
CA THR A 81 -1.71 10.76 -5.82
C THR A 81 -1.10 11.27 -4.52
N THR A 82 -1.66 12.34 -3.96
CA THR A 82 -1.17 12.91 -2.68
C THR A 82 -1.40 12.01 -1.46
N ALA A 83 -2.33 11.05 -1.54
CA ALA A 83 -2.69 10.13 -0.47
C ALA A 83 -2.93 8.70 -0.98
N LEU A 84 -3.13 7.75 -0.07
CA LEU A 84 -3.51 6.38 -0.43
C LEU A 84 -4.87 6.39 -1.14
N SER A 85 -4.90 5.84 -2.36
CA SER A 85 -6.09 5.77 -3.22
C SER A 85 -6.04 4.50 -4.06
N LYS A 86 -7.17 4.09 -4.66
CA LYS A 86 -7.18 3.10 -5.74
C LYS A 86 -7.08 3.73 -7.12
N GLU A 87 -7.34 5.02 -7.22
CA GLU A 87 -7.32 5.79 -8.45
C GLU A 87 -6.18 6.78 -8.41
N HIS A 88 -5.38 6.80 -9.47
CA HIS A 88 -4.23 7.69 -9.58
C HIS A 88 -4.19 8.37 -10.94
N GLU A 89 -3.73 9.61 -10.96
CA GLU A 89 -3.70 10.38 -12.19
C GLU A 89 -2.47 11.27 -12.30
N THR A 90 -2.07 11.55 -13.53
CA THR A 90 -1.08 12.58 -13.81
C THR A 90 -1.35 13.17 -15.18
N GLU A 91 -0.82 14.36 -15.44
CA GLU A 91 -0.93 14.98 -16.75
C GLU A 91 -0.34 14.07 -17.83
N LEU A 92 -1.09 13.90 -18.94
CA LEU A 92 -0.65 13.10 -20.07
C LEU A 92 0.26 13.94 -20.98
N ILE A 93 1.51 13.51 -21.09
CA ILE A 93 2.51 14.04 -22.00
C ILE A 93 2.65 13.02 -23.15
N ASN A 94 2.38 13.47 -24.37
CA ASN A 94 2.50 12.65 -25.56
C ASN A 94 3.97 12.29 -25.84
N GLU A 95 4.20 11.17 -26.53
CA GLU A 95 5.54 10.68 -26.91
C GLU A 95 6.45 10.40 -25.69
N LYS A 96 5.85 10.08 -24.54
CA LYS A 96 6.59 9.72 -23.32
C LYS A 96 6.20 8.32 -22.85
N ASN A 97 7.20 7.57 -22.41
CA ASN A 97 6.98 6.29 -21.76
C ASN A 97 6.89 6.52 -20.25
N TYR A 98 5.77 6.18 -19.65
CA TYR A 98 5.56 6.22 -18.21
C TYR A 98 5.95 4.87 -17.62
N TYR A 99 6.95 4.88 -16.75
CA TYR A 99 7.33 3.73 -15.94
C TYR A 99 6.79 3.93 -14.53
N ILE A 100 5.83 3.12 -14.11
CA ILE A 100 5.05 3.36 -12.89
C ILE A 100 5.33 2.28 -11.85
N LYS A 101 5.56 2.70 -10.60
CA LYS A 101 5.63 1.85 -9.41
C LYS A 101 4.67 2.34 -8.35
N CYS A 102 4.10 1.43 -7.58
CA CYS A 102 3.15 1.74 -6.52
C CYS A 102 3.63 1.18 -5.18
N LYS A 103 3.21 1.82 -4.10
CA LYS A 103 3.49 1.42 -2.72
C LYS A 103 2.22 1.49 -1.89
N ASP A 104 1.89 0.42 -1.18
CA ASP A 104 0.68 0.32 -0.36
C ASP A 104 0.87 0.90 1.06
N ALA A 105 -0.18 0.74 1.89
CA ALA A 105 -0.15 1.12 3.31
C ALA A 105 0.77 0.24 4.17
N PHE A 106 0.99 -1.02 3.77
CA PHE A 106 1.87 -1.99 4.43
C PHE A 106 3.35 -1.84 4.03
N LYS A 107 3.64 -0.86 3.16
CA LYS A 107 4.95 -0.54 2.57
C LYS A 107 5.45 -1.56 1.55
N ASN A 108 4.61 -2.48 1.08
CA ASN A 108 4.92 -3.31 -0.06
C ASN A 108 5.04 -2.43 -1.30
N LYS A 109 6.09 -2.64 -2.10
CA LYS A 109 6.38 -1.87 -3.31
C LYS A 109 6.68 -2.80 -4.47
N ASN A 110 6.32 -2.41 -5.69
CA ASN A 110 6.68 -3.19 -6.87
C ASN A 110 8.21 -3.20 -7.03
N SER A 111 8.80 -4.39 -7.19
CA SER A 111 10.23 -4.54 -7.52
C SER A 111 10.49 -4.06 -8.95
N GLU A 112 9.66 -4.53 -9.88
CA GLU A 112 9.52 -4.03 -11.24
C GLU A 112 8.39 -2.99 -11.32
N CYS A 113 8.00 -2.58 -12.51
CA CYS A 113 6.93 -1.60 -12.70
C CYS A 113 5.59 -2.30 -12.47
N ALA A 114 4.67 -1.62 -11.80
CA ALA A 114 3.27 -2.02 -11.78
C ALA A 114 2.72 -2.04 -13.21
N ILE A 115 3.09 -1.03 -14.01
CA ILE A 115 2.71 -0.92 -15.42
C ILE A 115 3.69 0.01 -16.17
N VAL A 116 3.82 -0.22 -17.48
CA VAL A 116 4.53 0.69 -18.39
C VAL A 116 3.54 1.14 -19.46
N ILE A 117 3.33 2.46 -19.58
CA ILE A 117 2.44 3.06 -20.58
C ILE A 117 3.27 3.81 -21.61
N LYS A 118 3.08 3.49 -22.88
CA LYS A 118 3.71 4.20 -24.01
C LYS A 118 2.65 5.10 -24.64
N THR A 119 2.93 6.39 -24.76
CA THR A 119 1.95 7.39 -25.21
C THR A 119 2.23 7.94 -26.60
#